data_AF-A0A1B8XSU0-F1
#
_entry.id   AF-A0A1B8XSU0-F1
#
_cell.length_a   1.000
_cell.length_b   1.000
_cell.length_c   1.000
_cell.angle_alpha   90.00
_cell.angle_beta   90.00
_cell.angle_gamma   90.00
#
_symmetry.space_group_name_H-M   'P 1'
#
loop_
_entity.id
_entity.type
_entity.pdbx_description
1 polymer ?
#
loop_
_entity_poly.entity_id
_entity_poly.type
_entity_poly.pdbx_seq_one_letter_code
_entity_poly.pdbx_strand_id
1 'polypeptide(L)'
;RGSKGPIDMVVGDTDYESYAILFYQRQRKLSMKLYGRKTQLNNNIFTRFEALAGKQELGLESLYPFPAYGFCESADQFHILDEAPK
;
A
#
# COMPACT_ATOMS: atom_id res chain seq x y z
N ARG A 1 -12.49 -19.07 -3.71
CA ARG A 1 -12.28 -18.96 -2.24
C ARG A 1 -10.85 -19.38 -1.93
N GLY A 2 -9.95 -18.43 -1.68
CA GLY A 2 -8.52 -18.69 -1.53
C GLY A 2 -7.91 -17.81 -0.45
N SER A 3 -8.50 -17.85 0.76
CA SER A 3 -7.94 -17.11 1.90
C SER A 3 -6.54 -17.61 2.17
N LYS A 4 -5.60 -16.68 2.04
CA LYS A 4 -4.17 -16.95 1.94
C LYS A 4 -3.49 -16.77 3.33
N GLY A 5 -4.30 -16.85 4.39
CA GLY A 5 -3.95 -16.56 5.79
C GLY A 5 -4.20 -15.10 6.18
N PRO A 6 -4.19 -14.79 7.49
CA PRO A 6 -4.38 -13.43 7.99
C PRO A 6 -3.26 -12.50 7.52
N ILE A 7 -3.61 -11.21 7.42
CA ILE A 7 -2.70 -10.12 7.11
C ILE A 7 -2.84 -9.10 8.23
N ASP A 8 -1.75 -8.82 8.93
CA ASP A 8 -1.70 -7.73 9.89
C ASP A 8 -1.34 -6.44 9.15
N MET A 9 -2.01 -5.34 9.47
CA MET A 9 -1.81 -4.05 8.83
C MET A 9 -1.74 -2.93 9.86
N VAL A 10 -0.80 -2.01 9.68
CA VAL A 10 -0.62 -0.83 10.54
C VAL A 10 -0.43 0.41 9.68
N VAL A 11 -1.06 1.52 10.08
CA VAL A 11 -0.76 2.85 9.54
C VAL A 11 0.50 3.37 10.24
N GLY A 12 1.60 3.50 9.51
CA GLY A 12 2.89 3.85 10.10
C GLY A 12 3.22 5.34 10.08
N ASP A 13 2.90 6.03 8.98
CA ASP A 13 3.06 7.48 8.85
C ASP A 13 1.97 8.01 7.91
N THR A 14 1.35 9.13 8.26
CA THR A 14 0.26 9.74 7.48
C THR A 14 0.02 11.16 7.96
N ASP A 15 -0.34 12.05 7.05
CA ASP A 15 -0.85 13.39 7.37
C ASP A 15 -2.38 13.46 7.27
N TYR A 16 -3.04 12.34 6.97
CA TYR A 16 -4.49 12.17 6.73
C TYR A 16 -5.07 12.95 5.53
N GLU A 17 -4.34 13.93 5.02
CA GLU A 17 -4.77 14.89 3.99
C GLU A 17 -4.17 14.61 2.61
N SER A 18 -2.95 14.07 2.52
CA SER A 18 -2.24 13.93 1.25
C SER A 18 -1.63 12.56 1.01
N TYR A 19 -1.14 11.87 2.04
CA TYR A 19 -0.51 10.55 1.89
C TYR A 19 -0.72 9.64 3.09
N ALA A 20 -0.49 8.34 2.88
CA ALA A 20 -0.37 7.36 3.96
C ALA A 20 0.66 6.27 3.62
N ILE A 21 1.48 5.88 4.59
CA ILE A 21 2.43 4.78 4.51
C ILE A 21 1.91 3.65 5.41
N LEU A 22 1.59 2.51 4.80
CA LEU A 22 1.04 1.35 5.48
C LEU A 22 2.05 0.20 5.48
N PHE A 23 2.14 -0.49 6.61
CA PHE A 23 2.89 -1.72 6.79
C PHE A 23 1.94 -2.90 6.74
N TYR A 24 2.33 -3.96 6.03
CA TYR A 24 1.60 -5.21 5.95
C TYR A 24 2.51 -6.37 6.31
N GLN A 25 2.04 -7.25 7.18
CA GLN A 25 2.74 -8.46 7.56
C GLN A 25 1.90 -9.69 7.22
N ARG A 26 2.52 -10.63 6.50
CA ARG A 26 1.91 -11.92 6.18
C ARG A 26 2.95 -13.03 6.23
N GLN A 27 2.69 -14.10 6.99
CA GLN A 27 3.62 -15.22 7.14
C GLN A 27 5.05 -14.77 7.49
N ARG A 28 5.18 -13.80 8.42
CA ARG A 28 6.45 -13.17 8.84
C ARG A 28 7.21 -12.41 7.73
N LYS A 29 6.56 -12.11 6.61
CA LYS A 29 7.10 -11.23 5.57
C LYS A 29 6.47 -9.85 5.69
N LEU A 30 7.32 -8.84 5.87
CA LEU A 30 6.92 -7.45 5.94
C LEU A 30 6.91 -6.83 4.53
N SER A 31 5.95 -5.95 4.28
CA SER A 31 5.88 -5.13 3.07
C SER A 31 5.33 -3.74 3.42
N MET A 32 5.66 -2.75 2.61
CA MET A 32 5.20 -1.37 2.77
C MET A 32 4.52 -0.88 1.51
N LYS A 33 3.52 0.00 1.68
CA LYS A 33 2.86 0.69 0.56
C LYS A 33 2.70 2.16 0.86
N LEU A 34 2.97 2.99 -0.14
CA LEU A 34 2.70 4.43 -0.12
C LEU A 34 1.43 4.70 -0.92
N TYR A 35 0.46 5.35 -0.28
CA TYR A 35 -0.78 5.81 -0.87
C TYR A 35 -0.79 7.33 -0.93
N GLY A 36 -1.31 7.88 -2.02
CA GLY A 36 -1.54 9.31 -2.19
C GLY A 36 -3.00 9.62 -2.45
N ARG A 37 -3.49 10.76 -1.95
CA ARG A 37 -4.82 11.29 -2.33
C ARG A 37 -4.85 11.80 -3.77
N LYS A 38 -3.68 12.07 -4.34
CA LYS A 38 -3.45 12.44 -5.74
C LYS A 38 -2.27 11.62 -6.28
N THR A 39 -2.15 11.55 -7.59
CA THR A 39 -1.08 10.80 -8.28
C THR A 39 0.28 11.45 -8.15
N GLN A 40 0.33 12.78 -8.04
CA GLN A 40 1.55 13.55 -7.81
C GLN A 40 1.71 13.79 -6.31
N LEU A 41 2.78 13.25 -5.75
CA LEU A 41 3.18 13.48 -4.36
C LEU A 41 4.43 14.34 -4.32
N ASN A 42 4.62 15.06 -3.21
CA ASN A 42 5.83 15.83 -2.98
C ASN A 42 7.03 14.88 -2.79
N ASN A 43 8.19 15.23 -3.36
CA ASN A 43 9.44 14.47 -3.24
C ASN A 43 9.80 14.14 -1.79
N ASN A 44 9.48 15.01 -0.83
CA ASN A 44 9.75 14.77 0.58
C ASN A 44 8.99 13.53 1.14
N ILE A 45 7.82 13.17 0.59
CA ILE A 45 7.05 12.00 0.98
C ILE A 45 7.74 10.73 0.47
N PHE A 46 8.27 10.75 -0.76
CA PHE A 46 9.04 9.63 -1.30
C PHE A 46 10.31 9.39 -0.47
N THR A 47 11.05 10.44 -0.12
CA THR A 47 12.23 10.31 0.74
C THR A 47 11.89 9.72 2.12
N ARG A 48 10.75 10.09 2.71
CA ARG A 48 10.27 9.49 3.97
C ARG A 48 9.96 8.00 3.82
N PHE A 49 9.28 7.63 2.73
CA PHE A 49 8.95 6.25 2.42
C PHE A 49 10.22 5.40 2.24
N GLU A 50 11.18 5.86 1.46
CA GLU A 50 12.47 5.18 1.25
C GLU A 50 13.29 5.07 2.54
N ALA A 51 13.32 6.13 3.36
CA ALA A 51 14.00 6.09 4.65
C ALA A 51 13.35 5.08 5.62
N LEU A 52 12.02 4.98 5.64
CA LEU A 52 11.30 3.98 6.44
C LEU A 52 11.54 2.57 5.91
N ALA A 53 11.55 2.37 4.59
CA ALA A 53 11.87 1.08 3.98
C ALA A 53 13.29 0.62 4.35
N GLY A 54 14.27 1.53 4.27
CA GLY A 54 15.65 1.25 4.69
C GLY A 54 15.77 0.84 6.16
N LYS A 55 14.99 1.47 7.06
CA LYS A 55 14.95 1.08 8.50
C LYS A 55 14.37 -0.32 8.74
N GLN A 56 13.57 -0.84 7.81
CA GLN A 56 12.99 -2.18 7.88
C GLN A 56 13.75 -3.20 7.02
N GLU A 57 14.95 -2.84 6.54
CA GLU A 57 15.76 -3.68 5.66
C GLU A 57 15.05 -4.08 4.36
N LEU A 58 14.07 -3.27 3.93
CA LEU A 58 13.41 -3.40 2.64
C LEU A 58 14.25 -2.67 1.59
N GLY A 59 14.97 -3.43 0.77
CA GLY A 59 15.81 -2.89 -0.29
C GLY A 59 14.98 -2.20 -1.40
N LEU A 60 15.54 -1.14 -1.97
CA LEU A 60 14.91 -0.40 -3.07
C LEU A 60 14.74 -1.22 -4.35
N GLU A 61 15.48 -2.34 -4.49
CA GLU A 61 15.26 -3.28 -5.61
C GLU A 61 13.90 -3.96 -5.57
N SER A 62 13.23 -3.96 -4.41
CA SER A 62 11.86 -4.43 -4.23
C SER A 62 10.83 -3.30 -4.29
N LEU A 63 11.20 -2.13 -4.83
CA LEU A 63 10.29 -1.01 -5.06
C LEU A 63 9.55 -1.18 -6.39
N TYR A 64 8.23 -1.31 -6.32
CA TYR A 64 7.38 -1.47 -7.49
C TYR A 64 6.45 -0.25 -7.64
N PRO A 65 6.76 0.71 -8.53
CA PRO A 65 5.88 1.85 -8.79
C PRO A 65 4.61 1.40 -9.52
N PHE A 66 3.46 1.89 -9.06
CA PHE A 66 2.18 1.65 -9.72
C PHE A 66 1.91 2.75 -10.77
N PRO A 67 1.15 2.45 -11.84
CA PRO A 67 0.77 3.45 -12.84
C PRO A 67 0.05 4.65 -12.22
N ALA A 68 0.36 5.84 -12.73
CA ALA A 68 -0.30 7.10 -12.35
C ALA A 68 -1.51 7.43 -13.24
N TYR A 69 -2.04 6.45 -13.98
CA TYR A 69 -3.16 6.58 -14.91
C TYR A 69 -3.96 5.26 -14.98
N GLY A 70 -5.18 5.32 -15.54
CA GLY A 70 -6.02 4.13 -15.72
C GLY A 70 -6.70 3.63 -14.44
N PHE A 71 -6.97 4.52 -13.48
CA PHE A 71 -7.72 4.20 -12.27
C PHE A 71 -9.16 3.79 -12.58
N CYS A 72 -9.72 2.92 -11.74
CA CYS A 72 -11.13 2.56 -11.76
C CYS A 72 -11.75 2.86 -10.40
N GLU A 73 -12.95 3.45 -10.41
CA GLU A 73 -13.71 3.77 -9.18
C GLU A 73 -14.94 2.88 -9.00
N SER A 74 -15.36 2.19 -10.07
CA SER A 74 -16.51 1.28 -10.05
C SER A 74 -16.22 0.02 -10.86
N ALA A 75 -16.85 -1.08 -10.48
CA ALA A 75 -16.87 -2.33 -11.22
C ALA A 75 -18.33 -2.81 -11.34
N ASP A 76 -18.65 -3.53 -12.42
CA ASP A 76 -19.98 -4.11 -12.60
C ASP A 76 -20.21 -5.32 -11.66
N GLN A 77 -21.47 -5.74 -11.57
CA GLN A 77 -21.92 -6.81 -10.67
C GLN A 77 -21.22 -8.17 -10.88
N PHE A 78 -20.64 -8.42 -12.06
CA PHE A 78 -19.96 -9.67 -12.37
C PHE A 78 -18.48 -9.65 -11.99
N HIS A 79 -17.94 -8.48 -11.61
CA HIS A 79 -16.53 -8.27 -11.26
C HIS A 79 -16.32 -7.85 -9.80
N ILE A 80 -17.32 -8.06 -8.94
CA ILE A 80 -17.20 -7.85 -7.50
C ILE A 80 -16.77 -9.13 -6.81
N LEU A 81 -15.66 -9.07 -6.07
CA LEU A 81 -15.23 -10.12 -5.15
C LEU A 81 -15.51 -9.68 -3.72
N ASP A 82 -16.53 -10.27 -3.09
CA ASP A 82 -16.85 -10.02 -1.68
C ASP A 82 -15.98 -10.92 -0.77
N GLU A 83 -15.04 -10.29 -0.07
CA GLU A 83 -14.16 -10.92 0.93
C GLU A 83 -14.50 -10.50 2.37
N ALA A 84 -15.62 -9.78 2.59
CA ALA A 84 -16.02 -9.39 3.93
C ALA A 84 -16.36 -10.63 4.77
N PRO A 85 -15.98 -10.65 6.08
CA PRO A 85 -16.49 -11.67 6.98
C PRO A 85 -18.02 -11.58 7.03
N LYS A 86 -18.67 -12.74 6.93
CA LYS A 86 -20.12 -12.86 7.10
C LYS A 86 -20.55 -12.57 8.53
#